data_AF-J9G127-F1
#
_entry.id   AF-J9G127-F1
#
_cell.length_a   1.000
_cell.length_b   1.000
_cell.length_c   1.000
_cell.angle_alpha   90.00
_cell.angle_beta   90.00
_cell.angle_gamma   90.00
#
_symmetry.space_group_name_H-M   'P 1'
#
loop_
_entity.id
_entity.type
_entity.pdbx_description
1 polymer ?
#
loop_
_entity_poly.entity_id
_entity_poly.type
_entity_poly.pdbx_seq_one_letter_code
_entity_poly.pdbx_strand_id
1 'polypeptide(L)'
;MDFIITILEQGLIYGILGLGVYITYKILDFPDLTADGSFPLGAAVSAAMLTRGISPFFTLPVAFLSGALAGVCTGLIHVKGKVRDLLSGIIMMTALWTINLRIAGTSNVPL
;
A
#
# COMPACT_ATOMS: atom_id res chain seq x y z
N MET A 1 14.38 24.04 13.19
CA MET A 1 13.25 24.22 12.26
C MET A 1 12.92 22.92 11.55
N ASP A 2 13.91 22.06 11.32
CA ASP A 2 13.76 20.79 10.58
C ASP A 2 12.74 19.84 11.20
N PHE A 3 12.68 19.75 12.53
CA PHE A 3 11.71 18.89 13.23
C PHE A 3 10.24 19.17 12.87
N ILE A 4 9.86 20.45 12.75
CA ILE A 4 8.48 20.84 12.41
C ILE A 4 8.16 20.49 10.95
N ILE A 5 9.12 20.69 10.06
CA ILE A 5 8.97 20.39 8.62
C ILE A 5 8.81 18.88 8.42
N THR A 6 9.65 18.06 9.08
CA THR A 6 9.55 16.60 8.99
C THR A 6 8.22 16.07 9.52
N ILE A 7 7.70 16.62 10.62
CA ILE A 7 6.38 16.23 11.15
C ILE A 7 5.28 16.54 10.14
N LEU A 8 5.30 17.72 9.53
CA LEU A 8 4.29 18.11 8.54
C LEU A 8 4.36 17.24 7.29
N GLU A 9 5.55 16.92 6.81
CA GLU A 9 5.76 16.05 5.64
C GLU A 9 5.21 14.64 5.88
N GLN A 10 5.63 14.00 6.98
CA GLN A 10 5.14 12.67 7.34
C GLN A 10 3.63 12.69 7.63
N GLY A 11 3.13 13.71 8.32
CA GLY A 11 1.72 13.87 8.64
C GLY A 11 0.83 14.00 7.40
N LEU A 12 1.26 14.76 6.38
CA LEU A 12 0.54 14.89 5.12
C LEU A 12 0.54 13.58 4.31
N ILE A 13 1.67 12.87 4.30
CA ILE A 13 1.80 11.58 3.61
C ILE A 13 0.92 10.51 4.28
N TYR A 14 1.02 10.34 5.60
CA TYR A 14 0.20 9.39 6.36
C TYR A 14 -1.27 9.81 6.49
N GLY A 15 -1.60 11.09 6.28
CA GLY A 15 -2.99 11.54 6.22
C GLY A 15 -3.78 10.85 5.09
N ILE A 16 -3.14 10.62 3.94
CA ILE A 16 -3.75 9.90 2.82
C ILE A 16 -3.97 8.42 3.17
N LEU A 17 -3.01 7.78 3.87
CA LEU A 17 -3.18 6.42 4.40
C LEU A 17 -4.39 6.36 5.35
N GLY A 18 -4.51 7.31 6.27
CA GLY A 18 -5.63 7.41 7.21
C GLY A 18 -6.98 7.54 6.51
N LEU A 19 -7.06 8.31 5.42
CA LEU A 19 -8.27 8.40 4.59
C LEU A 19 -8.61 7.05 3.92
N GLY A 20 -7.60 6.31 3.45
CA GLY A 20 -7.80 4.97 2.89
C GLY A 20 -8.43 4.00 3.90
N VAL A 21 -7.87 3.95 5.12
CA VAL A 21 -8.41 3.12 6.22
C VAL A 21 -9.80 3.60 6.65
N TYR A 22 -10.04 4.92 6.67
CA TYR A 22 -11.36 5.46 6.99
C TYR A 22 -12.42 4.99 5.98
N ILE A 23 -12.11 5.01 4.68
CA ILE A 23 -13.05 4.58 3.63
C ILE A 23 -13.44 3.11 3.84
N THR A 24 -12.48 2.21 4.10
CA THR A 24 -12.77 0.78 4.27
C THR A 24 -13.61 0.53 5.52
N TYR A 25 -13.22 1.12 6.66
CA TYR A 25 -13.90 0.87 7.93
C TYR A 25 -15.24 1.58 8.10
N LYS A 26 -15.40 2.80 7.57
CA LYS A 26 -16.60 3.63 7.83
C LYS A 26 -17.58 3.69 6.68
N ILE A 27 -17.09 3.72 5.44
CA ILE A 27 -17.96 3.85 4.27
C ILE A 27 -18.36 2.47 3.75
N LEU A 28 -17.38 1.56 3.64
CA LEU A 28 -17.60 0.22 3.10
C LEU A 28 -18.05 -0.79 4.18
N ASP A 29 -17.92 -0.45 5.47
CA ASP A 29 -18.13 -1.34 6.63
C ASP A 29 -17.37 -2.68 6.49
N PHE A 30 -16.20 -2.61 5.88
CA PHE A 30 -15.35 -3.74 5.55
C PHE A 30 -13.98 -3.48 6.21
N PRO A 31 -13.70 -4.09 7.38
CA PRO A 31 -12.50 -3.80 8.17
C PRO A 31 -11.25 -4.41 7.52
N ASP A 32 -10.80 -3.78 6.44
CA ASP A 32 -9.74 -4.26 5.59
C ASP A 32 -8.38 -3.65 5.94
N LEU A 33 -7.48 -4.51 6.39
CA LEU A 33 -6.08 -4.19 6.66
C LEU A 33 -5.21 -4.19 5.38
N THR A 34 -5.77 -4.46 4.21
CA THR A 34 -5.07 -4.35 2.91
C THR A 34 -4.56 -2.93 2.66
N ALA A 35 -5.26 -1.91 3.15
CA ALA A 35 -4.83 -0.52 3.03
C ALA A 35 -3.40 -0.32 3.59
N ASP A 36 -3.11 -0.91 4.75
CA ASP A 36 -1.78 -0.86 5.39
C ASP A 36 -0.70 -1.60 4.57
N GLY A 37 -1.05 -2.70 3.89
CA GLY A 37 -0.11 -3.44 3.05
C GLY A 37 0.11 -2.85 1.66
N SER A 38 -0.91 -2.20 1.10
CA SER A 38 -0.90 -1.64 -0.26
C SER A 38 -0.18 -0.29 -0.35
N PHE A 39 -0.16 0.47 0.74
CA PHE A 39 0.61 1.71 0.83
C PHE A 39 2.13 1.51 0.64
N PRO A 40 2.81 0.61 1.40
CA PRO A 40 4.21 0.31 1.16
C PRO A 40 4.47 -0.38 -0.19
N LEU A 41 3.47 -1.04 -0.80
CA LEU A 41 3.58 -1.58 -2.16
C LEU A 41 3.78 -0.47 -3.19
N GLY A 42 2.99 0.61 -3.10
CA GLY A 42 3.17 1.76 -3.98
C GLY A 42 4.55 2.39 -3.86
N ALA A 43 5.06 2.50 -2.63
CA ALA A 43 6.41 2.99 -2.35
C ALA A 43 7.49 2.03 -2.89
N ALA A 44 7.38 0.72 -2.65
CA ALA A 44 8.33 -0.29 -3.11
C ALA A 44 8.40 -0.36 -4.64
N VAL A 45 7.26 -0.30 -5.33
CA VAL A 45 7.19 -0.26 -6.80
C VAL A 45 7.82 1.02 -7.34
N SER A 46 7.53 2.17 -6.73
CA SER A 46 8.12 3.46 -7.14
C SER A 46 9.63 3.46 -6.95
N ALA A 47 10.11 3.01 -5.80
CA ALA A 47 11.53 2.86 -5.48
C ALA A 47 12.26 1.92 -6.46
N ALA A 48 11.68 0.76 -6.74
CA ALA A 48 12.26 -0.22 -7.65
C ALA A 48 12.35 0.29 -9.10
N MET A 49 11.43 1.17 -9.52
CA MET A 49 11.47 1.79 -10.85
C MET A 49 12.46 2.96 -10.91
N LEU A 50 12.51 3.79 -9.87
CA LEU A 50 13.44 4.92 -9.78
C LEU A 50 14.91 4.44 -9.73
N THR A 51 15.20 3.39 -8.97
CA THR A 51 16.55 2.78 -8.92
C THR A 51 17.00 2.20 -10.26
N ARG A 52 16.07 1.93 -11.17
CA ARG A 52 16.32 1.47 -12.55
C ARG A 52 16.37 2.60 -13.58
N GLY A 53 16.31 3.86 -13.15
CA GLY A 53 16.41 5.04 -14.01
C GLY A 53 15.13 5.38 -14.78
N ILE A 54 13.97 4.83 -14.38
CA ILE A 54 12.68 5.17 -15.00
C ILE A 54 12.21 6.54 -14.47
N SER A 55 11.65 7.38 -15.35
CA SER A 55 11.19 8.71 -14.96
C SER A 55 10.05 8.65 -13.93
N PRO A 56 10.04 9.54 -12.91
CA PRO A 56 9.01 9.58 -11.86
C PRO A 56 7.57 9.69 -12.37
N PHE A 57 7.37 10.27 -13.57
CA PHE A 57 6.03 10.44 -14.12
C PHE A 57 5.36 9.11 -14.49
N PHE A 58 6.15 8.12 -14.91
CA PHE A 58 5.65 6.78 -15.22
C PHE A 58 5.49 5.89 -13.98
N THR A 59 6.16 6.22 -12.87
CA THR A 59 6.05 5.40 -11.65
C THR A 59 4.71 5.63 -10.94
N LEU A 60 4.16 6.84 -11.01
CA LEU A 60 2.86 7.19 -10.43
C LEU A 60 1.70 6.30 -10.91
N PRO A 61 1.42 6.16 -12.22
CA PRO A 61 0.33 5.30 -12.69
C PRO A 61 0.58 3.82 -12.38
N VAL A 62 1.85 3.38 -12.38
CA VAL A 62 2.19 1.98 -12.08
C VAL A 62 1.98 1.67 -10.58
N ALA A 63 2.37 2.58 -9.69
CA ALA A 63 2.12 2.46 -8.26
C ALA A 63 0.61 2.52 -7.93
N PHE A 64 -0.16 3.35 -8.64
CA PHE A 64 -1.60 3.37 -8.50
C PHE A 64 -2.24 2.05 -8.94
N LEU A 65 -1.83 1.51 -10.08
CA LEU A 65 -2.32 0.23 -10.58
C LEU A 65 -1.96 -0.94 -9.67
N SER A 66 -0.75 -0.95 -9.07
CA SER A 66 -0.37 -2.01 -8.12
C SER A 66 -1.22 -1.98 -6.85
N GLY A 67 -1.53 -0.79 -6.33
CA GLY A 67 -2.46 -0.62 -5.21
C GLY A 67 -3.88 -1.05 -5.56
N ALA A 68 -4.39 -0.67 -6.74
CA ALA A 68 -5.71 -1.08 -7.22
C ALA A 68 -5.80 -2.61 -7.37
N LEU A 69 -4.77 -3.26 -7.93
CA LEU A 69 -4.69 -4.71 -8.04
C LEU A 69 -4.70 -5.39 -6.67
N ALA A 70 -4.01 -4.82 -5.67
CA ALA A 70 -4.05 -5.35 -4.31
C ALA A 70 -5.48 -5.33 -3.73
N GLY A 71 -6.22 -4.24 -3.90
CA GLY A 71 -7.62 -4.15 -3.48
C GLY A 71 -8.55 -5.11 -4.22
N VAL A 72 -8.36 -5.29 -5.53
CA VAL A 72 -9.10 -6.28 -6.33
C VAL A 72 -8.84 -7.70 -5.82
N CYS A 73 -7.58 -8.03 -5.51
CA CYS A 73 -7.24 -9.33 -4.92
C CYS A 73 -7.96 -9.58 -3.59
N THR A 74 -8.03 -8.59 -2.69
CA THR A 74 -8.79 -8.72 -1.43
C THR A 74 -10.28 -8.93 -1.67
N GLY A 75 -10.86 -8.19 -2.61
CA GLY A 75 -12.25 -8.36 -3.01
C GLY A 75 -12.52 -9.76 -3.58
N LEU A 76 -11.59 -10.30 -4.39
CA LEU A 76 -11.70 -11.65 -4.94
C LEU A 76 -11.59 -12.73 -3.86
N ILE A 77 -10.68 -12.58 -2.89
CA ILE A 77 -10.54 -13.52 -1.76
C ILE A 77 -11.84 -13.54 -0.93
N HIS A 78 -12.43 -12.37 -0.68
CA HIS A 78 -13.69 -12.28 0.04
C HIS A 78 -14.87 -12.87 -0.74
N VAL A 79 -15.10 -12.40 -1.98
CA VAL A 79 -16.27 -12.78 -2.79
C VAL A 79 -16.21 -14.24 -3.26
N LYS A 80 -15.05 -14.69 -3.77
CA LYS A 80 -14.90 -16.04 -4.33
C LYS A 80 -14.48 -17.06 -3.29
N GLY A 81 -13.63 -16.67 -2.34
CA GLY A 81 -13.17 -17.52 -1.24
C GLY A 81 -14.18 -17.63 -0.09
N LYS A 82 -15.22 -16.78 -0.05
CA LYS A 82 -16.22 -16.71 1.04
C LYS A 82 -15.58 -16.58 2.41
N VAL A 83 -14.45 -15.89 2.46
CA VAL A 83 -13.69 -15.63 3.67
C VAL A 83 -14.26 -14.40 4.36
N ARG A 84 -14.32 -14.39 5.69
CA ARG A 84 -14.73 -13.21 6.46
C ARG A 84 -13.84 -12.01 6.14
N ASP A 85 -14.45 -10.84 6.10
CA ASP A 85 -13.89 -9.56 5.68
C ASP A 85 -12.53 -9.27 6.30
N LEU A 86 -12.47 -9.33 7.62
CA LEU A 86 -11.26 -9.11 8.41
C LEU A 86 -10.16 -10.14 8.06
N LEU A 87 -10.54 -11.40 7.85
CA LEU A 87 -9.57 -12.47 7.58
C LEU A 87 -9.00 -12.33 6.16
N SER A 88 -9.81 -11.89 5.19
CA SER A 88 -9.36 -11.54 3.85
C SER A 88 -8.29 -10.43 3.90
N GLY A 89 -8.54 -9.39 4.69
CA GLY A 89 -7.59 -8.29 4.88
C GLY A 89 -6.27 -8.73 5.53
N ILE A 90 -6.29 -9.58 6.56
CA ILE A 90 -5.07 -10.10 7.20
C ILE A 90 -4.27 -10.98 6.23
N ILE A 91 -4.93 -11.83 5.45
CA ILE A 91 -4.28 -12.67 4.43
C ILE A 91 -3.58 -11.78 3.40
N MET A 92 -4.26 -10.75 2.90
CA MET A 92 -3.68 -9.86 1.91
C MET A 92 -2.53 -9.03 2.50
N MET A 93 -2.68 -8.49 3.70
CA MET A 93 -1.62 -7.76 4.40
C MET A 93 -0.34 -8.61 4.51
N THR A 94 -0.48 -9.88 4.89
CA THR A 94 0.66 -10.82 5.00
C THR A 94 1.28 -11.15 3.64
N ALA A 95 0.45 -11.31 2.61
CA ALA A 95 0.92 -11.54 1.24
C ALA A 95 1.69 -10.33 0.70
N LEU A 96 1.14 -9.13 0.89
CA LEU A 96 1.76 -7.86 0.48
C LEU A 96 3.07 -7.60 1.21
N TRP A 97 3.18 -7.94 2.49
CA TRP A 97 4.44 -7.87 3.22
C TRP A 97 5.56 -8.63 2.50
N THR A 98 5.27 -9.87 2.08
CA THR A 98 6.23 -10.72 1.36
C THR A 98 6.56 -10.15 -0.02
N ILE A 99 5.56 -9.64 -0.74
CA ILE A 99 5.74 -9.04 -2.07
C ILE A 99 6.58 -7.76 -1.98
N ASN A 100 6.33 -6.91 -0.99
CA ASN A 100 7.08 -5.67 -0.78
C ASN A 100 8.56 -5.96 -0.54
N LEU A 101 8.87 -6.95 0.30
CA LEU A 101 10.26 -7.40 0.51
C LEU A 101 10.89 -7.95 -0.77
N ARG A 102 10.13 -8.69 -1.58
CA ARG A 102 10.61 -9.25 -2.85
C ARG A 102 10.90 -8.16 -3.89
N ILE A 103 10.07 -7.11 -3.94
CA ILE A 103 10.24 -5.97 -4.86
C ILE A 103 11.42 -5.10 -4.41
N ALA A 104 11.55 -4.84 -3.11
CA ALA A 104 12.64 -4.06 -2.55
C ALA A 104 14.00 -4.77 -2.63
N GLY A 105 14.03 -6.10 -2.62
CA GLY A 105 15.26 -6.91 -2.70
C GLY A 105 16.07 -6.94 -1.40
N THR A 106 15.98 -5.89 -0.57
CA THR A 106 16.53 -5.79 0.78
C THR A 106 15.47 -5.20 1.73
N SER A 107 15.57 -5.45 3.04
CA SER A 107 14.67 -4.82 4.03
C SER A 107 14.86 -3.31 4.14
N ASN A 108 15.98 -2.77 3.65
CA ASN A 108 16.25 -1.36 3.63
C ASN A 108 16.92 -1.01 2.29
N VAL A 109 16.19 -0.33 1.42
CA VAL A 109 16.75 0.24 0.20
C VAL A 109 17.15 1.67 0.57
N PRO A 110 18.44 2.02 0.64
CA PRO A 110 18.86 3.39 0.89
C PRO A 110 18.56 4.19 -0.37
N LEU A 111 17.41 4.85 -0.39
CA LEU A 111 17.03 5.87 -1.37
C LEU A 111 17.48 7.24 -0.89
#